data_AF-A0AAV7HA17-F1
#
_entry.id   AF-A0AAV7HA17-F1
#
_cell.length_a   1.000
_cell.length_b   1.000
_cell.length_c   1.000
_cell.angle_alpha   90.00
_cell.angle_beta   90.00
_cell.angle_gamma   90.00
#
_symmetry.space_group_name_H-M   'P 1'
#
loop_
_entity.id
_entity.type
_entity.pdbx_description
1 polymer ?
#
loop_
_entity_poly.entity_id
_entity_poly.type
_entity_poly.pdbx_seq_one_letter_code
_entity_poly.pdbx_strand_id
1 'polypeptide(L)'
;MRLVDIWDERKVFGSRGRGLKDDILGNAPPAPPPLSESNGKNPNPIKLVRKDAHSVRIKLAVGGMPERIVTAYQAVLDEHFDEDTALNKCKSAVCALENMEKEVNDVYAQGSQHGMSLMVELKEQEHVLKHCIQQLGQVEATRASLFAQLKEALQEQESKLDLIRAQLQVRIISL
;
A
#
# COMPACT_ATOMS: atom_id res chain seq x y z
N MET A 1 -4.97 -37.61 -45.92
CA MET A 1 -5.10 -36.14 -45.88
C MET A 1 -6.12 -35.52 -46.83
N ARG A 2 -7.05 -36.28 -47.45
CA ARG A 2 -8.04 -35.69 -48.39
C ARG A 2 -9.04 -34.71 -47.75
N LEU A 3 -9.42 -34.89 -46.48
CA LEU A 3 -10.42 -34.02 -45.83
C LEU A 3 -9.89 -32.61 -45.54
N VAL A 4 -8.63 -32.51 -45.12
CA VAL A 4 -7.99 -31.23 -44.79
C VAL A 4 -7.82 -30.39 -46.05
N ASP A 5 -7.43 -31.02 -47.16
CA ASP A 5 -7.32 -30.36 -48.46
C ASP A 5 -8.71 -29.85 -48.95
N ILE A 6 -9.79 -30.61 -48.74
CA ILE A 6 -11.17 -30.19 -49.07
C ILE A 6 -11.63 -28.99 -48.21
N TRP A 7 -11.27 -28.94 -46.92
CA TRP A 7 -11.63 -27.83 -46.05
C TRP A 7 -10.91 -26.53 -46.40
N ASP A 8 -9.68 -26.64 -46.91
CA ASP A 8 -8.89 -25.48 -47.35
C ASP A 8 -9.41 -24.92 -48.68
N GLU A 9 -9.72 -25.79 -49.66
CA GLU A 9 -10.34 -25.40 -50.93
C GLU A 9 -11.67 -24.66 -50.74
N ARG A 10 -12.48 -25.12 -49.78
CA ARG A 10 -13.77 -24.50 -49.44
C ARG A 10 -13.67 -23.34 -48.47
N LYS A 11 -12.45 -22.97 -48.03
CA LYS A 11 -12.16 -21.91 -47.04
C LYS A 11 -13.04 -21.99 -45.79
N VAL A 12 -13.35 -23.20 -45.31
CA VAL A 12 -14.27 -23.42 -44.18
C VAL A 12 -13.86 -22.64 -42.94
N PHE A 13 -12.54 -22.45 -42.74
CA PHE A 13 -11.97 -21.75 -41.58
C PHE A 13 -11.32 -20.40 -41.92
N GLY A 14 -11.47 -19.90 -43.14
CA GLY A 14 -10.88 -18.63 -43.58
C GLY A 14 -9.37 -18.54 -43.31
N SER A 15 -8.87 -17.37 -42.90
CA SER A 15 -7.44 -17.12 -42.64
C SER A 15 -6.87 -17.88 -41.44
N ARG A 16 -7.72 -18.45 -40.58
CA ARG A 16 -7.32 -19.27 -39.41
C ARG A 16 -6.97 -20.72 -39.77
N GLY A 17 -7.38 -21.21 -40.94
CA GLY A 17 -7.16 -22.61 -41.36
C GLY A 17 -5.76 -22.93 -41.91
N ARG A 18 -4.93 -21.92 -42.18
CA ARG A 18 -3.65 -22.05 -42.91
C ARG A 18 -2.57 -22.92 -42.26
N GLY A 19 -2.77 -23.38 -41.02
CA GLY A 19 -1.86 -24.29 -40.31
C GLY A 19 -2.47 -25.64 -39.94
N LEU A 20 -3.73 -25.92 -40.31
CA LEU A 20 -4.44 -27.12 -39.85
C LEU A 20 -3.79 -28.42 -40.34
N LYS A 21 -3.17 -28.40 -41.52
CA LYS A 21 -2.45 -29.54 -42.09
C LYS A 21 -1.16 -29.83 -41.31
N ASP A 22 -0.50 -28.78 -40.82
CA ASP A 22 0.74 -28.87 -40.06
C ASP A 22 0.47 -29.29 -38.60
N ASP A 23 -0.65 -28.84 -38.02
CA ASP A 23 -1.11 -29.23 -36.68
C ASP A 23 -1.51 -30.71 -36.60
N ILE A 24 -2.08 -31.29 -37.67
CA ILE A 24 -2.47 -32.71 -37.72
C ILE A 24 -1.26 -33.62 -37.99
N LEU A 25 -0.20 -33.12 -38.65
CA LEU A 25 0.98 -33.92 -39.02
C LEU A 25 2.13 -33.87 -38.01
N GLY A 26 2.02 -33.09 -36.94
CA GLY A 26 2.79 -33.27 -35.71
C GLY A 26 4.31 -33.34 -35.88
N ASN A 27 4.95 -32.41 -36.62
CA ASN A 27 6.40 -32.33 -36.74
C ASN A 27 6.94 -30.91 -36.38
N ALA A 28 7.28 -30.75 -35.10
CA ALA A 28 8.29 -29.84 -34.48
C ALA A 28 8.26 -28.31 -34.77
N PRO A 29 8.74 -27.47 -33.82
CA PRO A 29 7.98 -26.31 -33.36
C PRO A 29 8.38 -24.97 -33.99
N PRO A 30 7.43 -24.10 -34.34
CA PRO A 30 7.68 -22.68 -34.56
C PRO A 30 7.42 -21.86 -33.28
N ALA A 31 8.19 -20.78 -33.16
CA ALA A 31 8.18 -19.78 -32.09
C ALA A 31 6.77 -19.24 -31.74
N PRO A 32 6.55 -18.72 -30.50
CA PRO A 32 5.23 -18.26 -30.09
C PRO A 32 4.78 -16.98 -30.83
N PRO A 33 3.56 -16.96 -31.42
CA PRO A 33 2.88 -15.76 -31.92
C PRO A 33 2.18 -14.95 -30.80
N PRO A 34 1.66 -13.73 -31.09
CA PRO A 34 1.32 -12.74 -30.07
C PRO A 34 0.00 -13.01 -29.35
N LEU A 35 0.04 -12.71 -28.05
CA LEU A 35 -1.04 -12.41 -27.09
C LEU A 35 -2.49 -12.55 -27.58
N SER A 36 -3.24 -13.45 -26.96
CA SER A 36 -4.69 -13.33 -26.82
C SER A 36 -5.13 -13.83 -25.44
N GLU A 37 -5.94 -12.98 -24.83
CA GLU A 37 -6.47 -13.06 -23.48
C GLU A 37 -7.34 -14.32 -23.31
N SER A 38 -6.98 -15.19 -22.37
CA SER A 38 -7.98 -15.99 -21.68
C SER A 38 -7.53 -16.31 -20.26
N ASN A 39 -8.29 -15.76 -19.32
CA ASN A 39 -8.61 -16.27 -18.00
C ASN A 39 -7.59 -17.24 -17.36
N GLY A 40 -6.43 -16.70 -16.98
CA GLY A 40 -5.41 -17.42 -16.23
C GLY A 40 -4.85 -16.48 -15.16
N LYS A 41 -5.07 -16.83 -13.91
CA LYS A 41 -4.61 -16.16 -12.69
C LYS A 41 -3.15 -15.73 -12.84
N ASN A 42 -2.92 -14.46 -13.16
CA ASN A 42 -1.59 -13.88 -13.18
C ASN A 42 -1.31 -13.37 -11.76
N PRO A 43 -0.30 -13.89 -11.04
CA PRO A 43 -0.05 -13.54 -9.64
C PRO A 43 0.65 -12.19 -9.48
N ASN A 44 0.93 -11.45 -10.58
CA ASN A 44 1.56 -10.15 -10.49
C ASN A 44 0.54 -9.07 -10.04
N PRO A 45 0.69 -8.51 -8.83
CA PRO A 45 -0.21 -7.50 -8.31
C PRO A 45 0.01 -6.11 -8.94
N ILE A 46 1.00 -5.98 -9.83
CA ILE A 46 1.35 -4.75 -10.54
C ILE A 46 1.25 -5.00 -12.05
N LYS A 47 0.33 -4.33 -12.72
CA LYS A 47 0.20 -4.31 -14.19
C LYS A 47 0.63 -2.95 -14.73
N LEU A 48 1.76 -2.94 -15.43
CA LEU A 48 2.26 -1.76 -16.13
C LEU A 48 1.43 -1.52 -17.40
N VAL A 49 0.62 -0.47 -17.45
CA VAL A 49 -0.07 -0.08 -18.69
C VAL A 49 0.61 1.20 -19.21
N ARG A 50 1.50 1.05 -20.19
CA ARG A 50 2.01 2.19 -20.97
C ARG A 50 0.87 2.71 -21.82
N LYS A 51 0.53 3.99 -21.70
CA LYS A 51 -0.37 4.64 -22.65
C LYS A 51 0.39 5.51 -23.66
N ASP A 52 1.52 6.14 -23.28
CA ASP A 52 2.26 7.05 -24.17
C ASP A 52 3.66 7.38 -23.58
N ALA A 53 4.53 8.00 -24.38
CA ALA A 53 5.97 8.19 -24.14
C ALA A 53 6.40 8.90 -22.82
N HIS A 54 5.47 9.48 -22.05
CA HIS A 54 5.79 10.25 -20.85
C HIS A 54 4.97 9.90 -19.59
N SER A 55 4.15 8.85 -19.60
CA SER A 55 3.45 8.44 -18.37
C SER A 55 3.22 6.94 -18.28
N VAL A 56 3.72 6.38 -17.20
CA VAL A 56 3.49 4.99 -16.81
C VAL A 56 2.35 4.98 -15.79
N ARG A 57 1.17 4.50 -16.16
CA ARG A 57 0.12 4.21 -15.18
C ARG A 57 0.34 2.79 -14.67
N ILE A 58 0.82 2.70 -13.43
CA ILE A 58 0.90 1.45 -12.69
C ILE A 58 -0.53 1.10 -12.25
N LYS A 59 -1.13 0.06 -12.82
CA LYS A 59 -2.40 -0.49 -12.32
C LYS A 59 -2.09 -1.53 -11.27
N LEU A 60 -2.49 -1.27 -10.04
CA LEU A 60 -2.40 -2.23 -8.96
C LEU A 60 -3.64 -3.12 -9.01
N ALA A 61 -3.47 -4.40 -8.67
CA ALA A 61 -4.60 -5.29 -8.49
C ALA A 61 -5.48 -4.73 -7.36
N VAL A 62 -6.77 -4.56 -7.64
CA VAL A 62 -7.73 -4.06 -6.65
C VAL A 62 -7.77 -5.01 -5.44
N GLY A 63 -7.59 -4.48 -4.24
CA GLY A 63 -7.43 -5.19 -2.98
C GLY A 63 -6.08 -5.88 -2.78
N GLY A 64 -5.16 -5.79 -3.75
CA GLY A 64 -3.85 -6.44 -3.71
C GLY A 64 -2.87 -5.75 -2.77
N MET A 65 -1.91 -6.51 -2.25
CA MET A 65 -0.87 -6.02 -1.31
C MET A 65 -0.26 -4.65 -1.69
N PRO A 66 0.21 -4.44 -2.94
CA PRO A 66 0.77 -3.15 -3.33
C PRO A 66 -0.23 -1.99 -3.27
N GLU A 67 -1.51 -2.23 -3.64
CA GLU A 67 -2.54 -1.20 -3.54
C GLU A 67 -2.79 -0.82 -2.10
N ARG A 68 -2.92 -1.81 -1.20
CA ARG A 68 -3.15 -1.56 0.23
C ARG A 68 -2.01 -0.77 0.87
N ILE A 69 -0.76 -1.07 0.52
CA ILE A 69 0.41 -0.29 0.99
C ILE A 69 0.34 1.15 0.47
N VAL A 70 0.08 1.34 -0.83
CA VAL A 70 0.00 2.68 -1.42
C VAL A 70 -1.14 3.50 -0.79
N THR A 71 -2.31 2.90 -0.60
CA THR A 71 -3.45 3.54 0.06
C THR A 71 -3.14 3.90 1.51
N ALA A 72 -2.55 2.99 2.29
CA ALA A 72 -2.19 3.26 3.68
C ALA A 72 -1.08 4.32 3.80
N TYR A 73 -0.12 4.34 2.88
CA TYR A 73 0.94 5.34 2.85
C TYR A 73 0.40 6.72 2.48
N GLN A 74 -0.50 6.79 1.50
CA GLN A 74 -1.16 8.04 1.13
C GLN A 74 -1.95 8.64 2.30
N ALA A 75 -2.67 7.82 3.06
CA ALA A 75 -3.38 8.28 4.26
C ALA A 75 -2.43 8.94 5.28
N VAL A 76 -1.23 8.41 5.47
CA VAL A 76 -0.21 9.03 6.34
C VAL A 76 0.26 10.38 5.78
N LEU A 77 0.44 10.51 4.46
CA LEU A 77 0.85 11.78 3.83
C LEU A 77 -0.25 12.85 3.96
N ASP A 78 -1.50 12.45 3.78
CA ASP A 78 -2.65 13.36 3.86
C ASP A 78 -2.84 13.89 5.30
N GLU A 79 -2.58 13.06 6.31
CA GLU A 79 -2.67 13.44 7.73
C GLU A 79 -1.42 14.14 8.29
N HIS A 80 -0.27 14.06 7.61
CA HIS A 80 1.02 14.58 8.10
C HIS A 80 0.98 16.07 8.47
N PHE A 81 0.21 16.89 7.76
CA PHE A 81 0.09 18.32 8.05
C PHE A 81 -0.70 18.62 9.35
N ASP A 82 -1.59 17.71 9.77
CA ASP A 82 -2.34 17.85 11.01
C ASP A 82 -1.50 17.42 12.23
N GLU A 83 -0.62 16.44 12.05
CA GLU A 83 0.24 15.93 13.11
C GLU A 83 1.22 16.96 13.66
N ASP A 84 2.04 17.60 12.81
CA ASP A 84 3.03 18.58 13.27
C ASP A 84 2.34 19.73 14.01
N THR A 85 1.17 20.14 13.51
CA THR A 85 0.33 21.16 14.14
C THR A 85 -0.18 20.69 15.51
N ALA A 86 -0.72 19.47 15.61
CA ALA A 86 -1.22 18.90 16.85
C ALA A 86 -0.09 18.69 17.89
N LEU A 87 1.09 18.23 17.47
CA LEU A 87 2.27 18.08 18.32
C LEU A 87 2.73 19.43 18.88
N ASN A 88 2.81 20.46 18.02
CA ASN A 88 3.24 21.79 18.46
C ASN A 88 2.23 22.41 19.43
N LYS A 89 0.92 22.29 19.17
CA LYS A 89 -0.13 22.73 20.11
C LYS A 89 -0.05 21.99 21.44
N CYS A 90 0.15 20.67 21.40
CA CYS A 90 0.31 19.84 22.60
C CYS A 90 1.51 20.32 23.44
N LYS A 91 2.68 20.50 22.81
CA LYS A 91 3.89 21.01 23.46
C LYS A 91 3.68 22.39 24.07
N SER A 92 3.05 23.31 23.34
CA SER A 92 2.76 24.65 23.85
C SER A 92 1.82 24.62 25.05
N ALA A 93 0.78 23.79 25.01
CA ALA A 93 -0.16 23.65 26.12
C ALA A 93 0.48 23.02 27.38
N VAL A 94 1.34 22.01 27.20
CA VAL A 94 2.13 21.43 28.30
C VAL A 94 3.06 22.49 28.91
N CYS A 95 3.80 23.23 28.09
CA CYS A 95 4.69 24.31 28.55
C CYS A 95 3.90 25.40 29.29
N ALA A 96 2.70 25.76 28.83
CA ALA A 96 1.84 26.70 29.51
C ALA A 96 1.42 26.19 30.91
N LEU A 97 1.05 24.91 31.03
CA LEU A 97 0.72 24.30 32.33
C LEU A 97 1.91 24.29 33.30
N GLU A 98 3.12 23.99 32.81
CA GLU A 98 4.34 24.03 33.62
C GLU A 98 4.66 25.44 34.14
N ASN A 99 4.29 26.48 33.39
CA ASN A 99 4.44 27.87 33.84
C ASN A 99 3.37 28.25 34.86
N MET A 100 2.12 27.85 34.64
CA MET A 100 1.03 28.06 35.60
C MET A 100 1.30 27.37 36.94
N GLU A 101 1.89 26.18 36.93
CA GLU A 101 2.29 25.47 38.16
C GLU A 101 3.27 26.31 39.00
N LYS A 102 4.23 26.98 38.35
CA LYS A 102 5.18 27.89 39.02
C LYS A 102 4.47 29.14 39.53
N GLU A 103 3.59 29.73 38.74
CA GLU A 103 2.82 30.92 39.13
C GLU A 103 1.92 30.65 40.35
N VAL A 104 1.29 29.47 40.43
CA VAL A 104 0.52 29.05 41.61
C VAL A 104 1.41 28.97 42.86
N ASN A 105 2.60 28.41 42.72
CA ASN A 105 3.56 28.27 43.82
C ASN A 105 4.04 29.65 44.33
N ASP A 106 4.28 30.60 43.41
CA ASP A 106 4.69 31.97 43.73
C ASP A 106 3.55 32.79 44.36
N VAL A 107 2.32 32.66 43.83
CA VAL A 107 1.12 33.32 44.35
C VAL A 107 0.78 32.84 45.76
N TYR A 108 0.93 31.54 46.04
CA TYR A 108 0.77 30.99 47.39
C TYR A 108 1.75 31.59 48.38
N ALA A 109 3.00 31.85 47.96
CA ALA A 109 4.01 32.51 48.78
C ALA A 109 3.74 34.01 49.03
N GLN A 110 3.05 34.70 48.09
CA GLN A 110 2.82 36.15 48.13
C GLN A 110 1.39 36.57 48.54
N GLY A 111 0.44 35.65 48.70
CA GLY A 111 -0.92 35.96 49.18
C GLY A 111 -1.81 36.70 48.18
N SER A 112 -1.63 36.48 46.87
CA SER A 112 -2.37 37.19 45.81
C SER A 112 -3.71 36.52 45.43
N GLN A 113 -4.68 37.28 44.88
CA GLN A 113 -6.03 36.81 44.52
C GLN A 113 -6.18 36.33 43.05
N HIS A 114 -5.10 35.93 42.37
CA HIS A 114 -5.14 35.63 40.93
C HIS A 114 -5.75 34.27 40.52
N GLY A 115 -6.21 33.47 41.49
CA GLY A 115 -6.63 32.08 41.28
C GLY A 115 -7.80 31.87 40.30
N MET A 116 -8.71 32.85 40.15
CA MET A 116 -9.84 32.72 39.22
C MET A 116 -9.39 32.80 37.75
N SER A 117 -8.38 33.63 37.44
CA SER A 117 -7.80 33.74 36.09
C SER A 117 -7.07 32.45 35.71
N LEU A 118 -6.23 31.94 36.62
CA LEU A 118 -5.50 30.69 36.45
C LEU A 118 -6.42 29.49 36.24
N MET A 119 -7.57 29.44 36.94
CA MET A 119 -8.55 28.38 36.74
C MET A 119 -9.17 28.39 35.33
N VAL A 120 -9.43 29.57 34.76
CA VAL A 120 -9.94 29.69 33.39
C VAL A 120 -8.88 29.21 32.39
N GLU A 121 -7.64 29.65 32.56
CA GLU A 121 -6.54 29.27 31.68
C GLU A 121 -6.23 27.77 31.75
N LEU A 122 -6.25 27.18 32.93
CA LEU A 122 -6.06 25.74 33.12
C LEU A 122 -7.15 24.92 32.40
N LYS A 123 -8.40 25.36 32.44
CA LYS A 123 -9.50 24.71 31.69
C LYS A 123 -9.29 24.82 30.18
N GLU A 124 -8.80 25.95 29.70
CA GLU A 124 -8.47 26.13 28.29
C GLU A 124 -7.34 25.18 27.86
N GLN A 125 -6.25 25.10 28.65
CA GLN A 125 -5.17 24.16 28.35
C GLN A 125 -5.62 22.70 28.41
N GLU A 126 -6.48 22.33 29.36
CA GLU A 126 -7.07 20.99 29.43
C GLU A 126 -7.86 20.67 28.16
N HIS A 127 -8.66 21.62 27.66
CA HIS A 127 -9.41 21.45 26.41
C HIS A 127 -8.47 21.28 25.21
N VAL A 128 -7.44 22.12 25.09
CA VAL A 128 -6.43 22.01 24.03
C VAL A 128 -5.73 20.66 24.06
N LEU A 129 -5.32 20.17 25.24
CA LEU A 129 -4.65 18.89 25.38
C LEU A 129 -5.55 17.71 25.01
N LYS A 130 -6.83 17.73 25.43
CA LYS A 130 -7.80 16.70 25.03
C LYS A 130 -7.95 16.63 23.51
N HIS A 131 -8.05 17.79 22.86
CA HIS A 131 -8.11 17.85 21.40
C HIS A 131 -6.83 17.31 20.75
N CYS A 132 -5.66 17.68 21.25
CA CYS A 132 -4.39 17.18 20.75
C CYS A 132 -4.27 15.65 20.89
N ILE A 133 -4.65 15.08 22.04
CA ILE A 133 -4.64 13.63 22.27
C ILE A 133 -5.53 12.92 21.25
N GLN A 134 -6.72 13.45 20.97
CA GLN A 134 -7.62 12.86 19.99
C GLN A 134 -7.03 12.87 18.57
N GLN A 135 -6.48 14.00 18.13
CA GLN A 135 -5.84 14.11 16.81
C GLN A 135 -4.63 13.19 16.69
N LEU A 136 -3.74 13.20 17.69
CA LEU A 136 -2.55 12.35 17.70
C LEU A 136 -2.90 10.86 17.74
N GLY A 137 -4.00 10.49 18.41
CA GLY A 137 -4.51 9.12 18.39
C GLY A 137 -4.98 8.67 16.99
N GLN A 138 -5.61 9.56 16.21
CA GLN A 138 -5.98 9.26 14.84
C GLN A 138 -4.73 9.06 13.95
N VAL A 139 -3.76 9.96 14.08
CA VAL A 139 -2.47 9.88 13.38
C VAL A 139 -1.73 8.58 13.73
N GLU A 140 -1.73 8.20 15.02
CA GLU A 140 -1.16 6.93 15.47
C GLU A 140 -1.84 5.74 14.79
N ALA A 141 -3.18 5.71 14.76
CA ALA A 141 -3.94 4.63 14.13
C ALA A 141 -3.66 4.51 12.63
N THR A 142 -3.59 5.64 11.92
CA THR A 142 -3.27 5.67 10.49
C THR A 142 -1.87 5.12 10.21
N ARG A 143 -0.87 5.52 11.02
CA ARG A 143 0.47 4.93 10.92
C ARG A 143 0.51 3.46 11.28
N ALA A 144 -0.17 3.04 12.35
CA ALA A 144 -0.25 1.64 12.75
C ALA A 144 -0.83 0.76 11.62
N SER A 145 -1.83 1.26 10.90
CA SER A 145 -2.39 0.61 9.72
C SER A 145 -1.35 0.42 8.60
N LEU A 146 -0.57 1.47 8.26
CA LEU A 146 0.53 1.36 7.32
C LEU A 146 1.57 0.32 7.77
N PHE A 147 1.97 0.35 9.05
CA PHE A 147 2.90 -0.61 9.61
C PHE A 147 2.39 -2.05 9.50
N ALA A 148 1.10 -2.29 9.71
CA ALA A 148 0.50 -3.60 9.53
C ALA A 148 0.61 -4.07 8.07
N GLN A 149 0.26 -3.22 7.10
CA GLN A 149 0.39 -3.56 5.68
C GLN A 149 1.85 -3.86 5.28
N LEU A 150 2.82 -3.08 5.77
CA LEU A 150 4.24 -3.33 5.48
C LEU A 150 4.75 -4.64 6.10
N LYS A 151 4.33 -4.97 7.32
CA LYS A 151 4.69 -6.24 7.96
C LYS A 151 4.14 -7.45 7.22
N GLU A 152 2.86 -7.40 6.82
CA GLU A 152 2.26 -8.45 5.98
C GLU A 152 3.03 -8.62 4.67
N ALA A 153 3.38 -7.51 4.01
CA ALA A 153 4.15 -7.53 2.77
C ALA A 153 5.49 -8.24 2.94
N LEU A 154 6.22 -7.88 4.01
CA LEU A 154 7.53 -8.42 4.31
C LEU A 154 7.45 -9.93 4.56
N GLN A 155 6.51 -10.36 5.40
CA GLN A 155 6.29 -11.77 5.71
C GLN A 155 5.96 -12.59 4.45
N GLU A 156 5.13 -12.05 3.55
CA GLU A 156 4.84 -12.72 2.28
C GLU A 156 6.11 -12.88 1.42
N GLN A 157 6.94 -11.85 1.32
CA GLN A 157 8.19 -11.95 0.55
C GLN A 157 9.20 -12.92 1.17
N GLU A 158 9.34 -12.92 2.49
CA GLU A 158 10.19 -13.87 3.22
C GLU A 158 9.77 -15.31 2.93
N SER A 159 8.48 -15.62 3.03
CA SER A 159 7.97 -16.97 2.74
C SER A 159 8.25 -17.43 1.30
N LYS A 160 8.13 -16.52 0.32
CA LYS A 160 8.43 -16.79 -1.09
C LYS A 160 9.92 -17.01 -1.31
N LEU A 161 10.77 -16.24 -0.64
CA LEU A 161 12.22 -16.39 -0.71
C LEU A 161 12.66 -17.74 -0.13
N ASP A 162 12.10 -18.15 1.00
CA ASP A 162 12.41 -19.44 1.61
C ASP A 162 11.97 -20.61 0.74
N LEU A 163 10.81 -20.51 0.08
CA LEU A 163 10.38 -21.48 -0.92
C LEU A 163 11.38 -21.60 -2.08
N ILE A 164 11.85 -20.47 -2.62
CA ILE A 164 12.85 -20.45 -3.69
C ILE A 164 14.14 -21.12 -3.23
N ARG A 165 14.63 -20.79 -2.04
CA ARG A 165 15.84 -21.39 -1.45
C ARG A 165 15.71 -22.89 -1.28
N ALA A 166 14.58 -23.37 -0.75
CA ALA A 166 14.31 -24.79 -0.59
C ALA A 166 14.32 -25.54 -1.93
N GLN A 167 13.70 -24.97 -2.97
CA GLN A 167 13.69 -25.56 -4.32
C GLN A 167 15.08 -25.61 -4.94
N LEU A 168 15.89 -24.56 -4.76
CA LEU A 168 17.27 -24.53 -5.25
C LEU A 168 18.13 -25.59 -4.56
N GLN A 169 17.99 -25.79 -3.24
CA GLN A 169 18.73 -26.82 -2.51
C GLN A 169 18.37 -28.23 -2.98
N VAL A 170 17.07 -28.55 -3.14
CA VAL A 170 16.62 -29.85 -3.65
C VAL A 170 17.21 -30.10 -5.05
N ARG A 171 17.17 -29.09 -5.92
CA ARG A 171 17.66 -29.21 -7.30
C ARG A 171 19.17 -29.45 -7.37
N ILE A 172 19.95 -28.83 -6.47
CA ILE A 172 21.39 -29.06 -6.36
C ILE A 172 21.69 -30.50 -5.90
N ILE A 173 20.90 -31.08 -4.99
CA ILE A 173 21.08 -32.46 -4.50
C ILE A 173 20.68 -33.50 -5.55
N SER A 174 19.75 -33.17 -6.44
CA SER A 174 19.25 -34.07 -7.50
C SER A 174 20.12 -34.14 -8.76
N LEU A 175 21.25 -33.42 -8.80
CA LEU A 175 22.21 -33.35 -9.92
C LEU A 175 23.50 -34.08 -9.55
#